data_AF-A0A0F6ACA6-F1
#
_entry.id   AF-A0A0F6ACA6-F1
#
_cell.length_a   1.000
_cell.length_b   1.000
_cell.length_c   1.000
_cell.angle_alpha   90.00
_cell.angle_beta   90.00
_cell.angle_gamma   90.00
#
_symmetry.space_group_name_H-M   'P 1'
#
loop_
_entity.id
_entity.type
_entity.pdbx_description
1 polymer ?
#
loop_
_entity_poly.entity_id
_entity_poly.type
_entity_poly.pdbx_seq_one_letter_code
_entity_poly.pdbx_strand_id
1 'polypeptide(L)'
;MKIKKVNLLLALNIFLLTIICTKLYASNIPSPQGNYFLIGTDVDQVYKLNFKPNNQVIVADDFKVSAQWQWQSQQQIMADFSQPQTRYQIPMSENETHIHQLIGLSFNPNTQEPNEYTQHMQVWHKEAQMVVQTYTLPSQGVLVKQRQLKKWQTQLVDTTWEIANIDEVTHADTPWFRGNSSVSVTFHENGKGTVNHWDDTQSDLTWKLKGKKLVLHYHHNEQNVKLVIRVLENIDDIGLRFVAKQVNKKSKQAKWITGYMIEKQDIALTYEQIVGQWRKSNGRFHDYYSDQIAVASVANTASKWKLNHLNQLVREKLDHPEQGTVLNCPDNSCYVSCEFFYELLAKKGNTLYIAYHYNSEFYPQGPLKFQGKWILKVEYDEAFGIKDFSRNIFSVTTMNLEYQGQSHPYLFSRLPDENGDLVNQVTSPEGTGTFSFIEGKLHTFINQQESIFEITQFERDGLSVCQYQPGENCSIGKQAIFKFTHEAGPYPVAQ
;
A
#
# COMPACT_ATOMS: atom_id res chain seq x y z
N MET A 1 31.62 55.90 -10.91
CA MET A 1 30.36 55.33 -10.38
C MET A 1 30.54 55.03 -8.89
N LYS A 2 29.85 55.75 -8.00
CA LYS A 2 29.88 55.52 -6.54
C LYS A 2 28.80 54.48 -6.19
N ILE A 3 29.19 53.25 -5.87
CA ILE A 3 28.27 52.25 -5.30
C ILE A 3 28.01 52.65 -3.86
N LYS A 4 26.76 53.04 -3.55
CA LYS A 4 26.31 53.35 -2.19
C LYS A 4 26.43 52.09 -1.34
N LYS A 5 27.13 52.19 -0.20
CA LYS A 5 27.09 51.21 0.89
C LYS A 5 25.64 51.09 1.38
N VAL A 6 24.89 50.14 0.82
CA VAL A 6 23.60 49.74 1.38
C VAL A 6 23.91 49.00 2.69
N ASN A 7 23.34 49.53 3.75
CA ASN A 7 23.46 49.14 5.15
C ASN A 7 23.60 47.62 5.39
N LEU A 8 24.81 47.19 5.74
CA LEU A 8 25.07 45.88 6.36
C LEU A 8 24.21 45.71 7.64
N LEU A 9 23.89 46.80 8.33
CA LEU A 9 22.96 46.81 9.47
C LEU A 9 21.51 46.50 9.10
N LEU A 10 21.05 46.83 7.88
CA LEU A 10 19.69 46.54 7.45
C LEU A 10 19.55 45.06 7.06
N ALA A 11 20.58 44.50 6.40
CA ALA A 11 20.66 43.07 6.12
C ALA A 11 20.73 42.24 7.41
N LEU A 12 21.54 42.66 8.39
CA LEU A 12 21.64 41.99 9.69
C LEU A 12 20.33 42.07 10.49
N ASN A 13 19.64 43.23 10.46
CA ASN A 13 18.33 43.38 11.13
C ASN A 13 17.23 42.56 10.46
N ILE A 14 17.22 42.44 9.12
CA ILE A 14 16.26 41.58 8.41
C ILE A 14 16.55 40.10 8.72
N PHE A 15 17.83 39.70 8.79
CA PHE A 15 18.23 38.33 9.15
C PHE A 15 17.92 37.98 10.61
N LEU A 16 18.07 38.94 11.54
CA LEU A 16 17.64 38.80 12.93
C LEU A 16 16.11 38.78 13.05
N LEU A 17 15.37 39.59 12.27
CA LEU A 17 13.91 39.56 12.25
C LEU A 17 13.34 38.23 11.73
N THR A 18 13.96 37.61 10.72
CA THR A 18 13.50 36.30 10.20
C THR A 18 13.76 35.17 11.21
N ILE A 19 14.89 35.20 11.94
CA ILE A 19 15.19 34.23 13.03
C ILE A 19 14.24 34.44 14.23
N ILE A 20 13.91 35.69 14.54
CA ILE A 20 12.99 36.02 15.64
C ILE A 20 11.54 35.68 15.28
N CYS A 21 11.09 35.94 14.05
CA CYS A 21 9.74 35.60 13.58
C CYS A 21 9.50 34.08 13.49
N THR A 22 10.48 33.29 13.07
CA THR A 22 10.37 31.82 13.05
C THR A 22 10.28 31.23 14.48
N LYS A 23 11.02 31.79 15.45
CA LYS A 23 10.90 31.41 16.87
C LYS A 23 9.58 31.85 17.53
N LEU A 24 9.08 33.05 17.22
CA LEU A 24 7.81 33.57 17.76
C LEU A 24 6.57 32.89 17.16
N TYR A 25 6.63 32.42 15.91
CA TYR A 25 5.56 31.58 15.35
C TYR A 25 5.58 30.15 15.92
N ALA A 26 6.76 29.59 16.21
CA ALA A 26 6.86 28.29 16.87
C ALA A 26 6.39 28.30 18.34
N SER A 27 6.44 29.45 19.04
CA SER A 27 6.06 29.56 20.46
C SER A 27 4.55 29.52 20.73
N ASN A 28 3.70 29.69 19.72
CA ASN A 28 2.24 29.68 19.87
C ASN A 28 1.57 28.34 19.49
N ILE A 29 2.34 27.35 19.01
CA ILE A 29 1.80 26.02 18.73
C ILE A 29 1.97 25.16 19.98
N PRO A 30 0.88 24.69 20.61
CA PRO A 30 0.98 23.90 21.83
C PRO A 30 1.80 22.64 21.57
N SER A 31 2.79 22.40 22.42
CA SER A 31 3.61 21.19 22.38
C SER A 31 2.71 19.95 22.35
N PRO A 32 2.93 18.99 21.43
CA PRO A 32 2.20 17.74 21.42
C PRO A 32 2.44 17.02 22.76
N GLN A 33 1.38 16.79 23.52
CA GLN A 33 1.44 16.06 24.79
C GLN A 33 0.48 14.87 24.77
N GLY A 34 0.93 13.76 25.38
CA GLY A 34 0.12 12.55 25.57
C GLY A 34 0.40 11.42 24.60
N ASN A 35 -0.58 10.52 24.45
CA ASN A 35 -0.46 9.31 23.64
C ASN A 35 -1.21 9.47 22.31
N TYR A 36 -0.53 9.17 21.21
CA TYR A 36 -1.04 9.24 19.85
C TYR A 36 -0.76 7.92 19.12
N PHE A 37 -1.48 7.72 18.03
CA PHE A 37 -1.18 6.72 17.01
C PHE A 37 -0.99 7.44 15.69
N LEU A 38 0.14 7.20 15.02
CA LEU A 38 0.33 7.53 13.61
C LEU A 38 0.03 6.25 12.82
N ILE A 39 -0.99 6.28 11.98
CA ILE A 39 -1.57 5.09 11.35
C ILE A 39 -1.54 5.31 9.84
N GLY A 40 -0.85 4.45 9.09
CA GLY A 40 -0.85 4.51 7.63
C GLY A 40 -2.24 4.27 7.06
N THR A 41 -2.65 5.00 6.02
CA THR A 41 -3.98 4.82 5.39
C THR A 41 -3.99 3.72 4.35
N ASP A 42 -2.87 3.55 3.65
CA ASP A 42 -2.74 2.64 2.52
C ASP A 42 -1.76 1.49 2.80
N VAL A 43 -1.20 1.47 4.02
CA VAL A 43 -0.26 0.47 4.51
C VAL A 43 -0.67 0.04 5.91
N ASP A 44 -0.44 -1.22 6.24
CA ASP A 44 -0.71 -1.81 7.56
C ASP A 44 0.37 -1.44 8.60
N GLN A 45 0.78 -0.17 8.61
CA GLN A 45 1.79 0.37 9.51
C GLN A 45 1.14 1.24 10.59
N VAL A 46 1.56 1.05 11.85
CA VAL A 46 1.14 1.90 12.96
C VAL A 46 2.32 2.20 13.89
N TYR A 47 2.39 3.44 14.37
CA TYR A 47 3.31 3.86 15.42
C TYR A 47 2.51 4.38 16.61
N LYS A 48 2.80 3.86 17.79
CA LYS A 48 2.38 4.50 19.03
C LYS A 48 3.42 5.53 19.46
N LEU A 49 2.98 6.78 19.56
CA LEU A 49 3.80 7.91 20.00
C LEU A 49 3.35 8.35 21.40
N ASN A 50 4.30 8.43 22.34
CA ASN A 50 4.04 8.91 23.71
C ASN A 50 4.90 10.13 23.98
N PHE A 51 4.34 11.30 23.72
CA PHE A 51 5.00 12.57 23.92
C PHE A 51 5.07 12.92 25.41
N LYS A 52 6.27 13.29 25.83
CA LYS A 52 6.65 13.65 27.19
C LYS A 52 7.08 15.13 27.24
N PRO A 53 7.17 15.72 28.45
CA PRO A 53 7.85 17.00 28.62
C PRO A 53 9.28 16.97 28.07
N ASN A 54 9.88 18.15 27.88
CA ASN A 54 11.26 18.34 27.45
C ASN A 54 11.57 17.73 26.07
N ASN A 55 10.65 17.88 25.11
CA ASN A 55 10.86 17.46 23.73
C ASN A 55 11.15 15.95 23.55
N GLN A 56 10.73 15.12 24.50
CA GLN A 56 10.90 13.67 24.43
C GLN A 56 9.66 12.98 23.86
N VAL A 57 9.86 11.97 23.03
CA VAL A 57 8.78 11.07 22.57
C VAL A 57 9.26 9.63 22.61
N ILE A 58 8.41 8.73 23.08
CA ILE A 58 8.66 7.28 22.94
C ILE A 58 7.88 6.81 21.74
N VAL A 59 8.59 6.25 20.76
CA VAL A 59 8.03 5.63 19.56
C VAL A 59 7.99 4.12 19.77
N ALA A 60 6.84 3.51 19.50
CA ALA A 60 6.68 2.07 19.61
C ALA A 60 5.90 1.48 18.44
N ASP A 61 6.38 0.34 17.96
CA ASP A 61 5.85 -0.47 16.86
C ASP A 61 6.11 -1.94 17.25
N ASP A 62 6.94 -2.68 16.50
CA ASP A 62 7.60 -3.93 16.92
C ASP A 62 8.72 -3.71 17.95
N PHE A 63 9.19 -2.47 18.05
CA PHE A 63 10.21 -2.03 19.01
C PHE A 63 9.67 -0.95 19.94
N LYS A 64 10.52 -0.50 20.86
CA LYS A 64 10.28 0.69 21.67
C LYS A 64 11.57 1.50 21.77
N VAL A 65 11.56 2.72 21.26
CA VAL A 65 12.72 3.61 21.22
C VAL A 65 12.36 4.98 21.76
N SER A 66 13.29 5.60 22.49
CA SER A 66 13.18 7.01 22.87
C SER A 66 13.64 7.88 21.71
N ALA A 67 13.04 9.04 21.55
CA ALA A 67 13.37 9.99 20.50
C ALA A 67 13.28 11.42 21.04
N GLN A 68 14.04 12.33 20.44
CA GLN A 68 13.83 13.76 20.61
C GLN A 68 12.93 14.25 19.49
N TRP A 69 11.97 15.11 19.81
CA TRP A 69 11.13 15.73 18.80
C TRP A 69 11.36 17.23 18.72
N GLN A 70 11.27 17.77 17.50
CA GLN A 70 11.43 19.18 17.22
C GLN A 70 10.47 19.62 16.12
N TRP A 71 10.09 20.89 16.14
CA TRP A 71 9.36 21.49 15.03
C TRP A 71 10.32 21.76 13.88
N GLN A 72 9.91 21.34 12.68
CA GLN A 72 10.54 21.70 11.43
C GLN A 72 9.71 22.79 10.72
N SER A 73 10.15 23.20 9.53
CA SER A 73 9.37 24.07 8.66
C SER A 73 7.97 23.51 8.41
N GLN A 74 7.02 24.38 8.07
CA GLN A 74 5.64 24.00 7.69
C GLN A 74 4.85 23.25 8.79
N GLN A 75 5.18 23.44 10.07
CA GLN A 75 4.48 22.81 11.22
C GLN A 75 4.60 21.27 11.24
N GLN A 76 5.67 20.72 10.67
CA GLN A 76 5.97 19.30 10.79
C GLN A 76 6.71 19.03 12.10
N ILE A 77 6.40 17.92 12.77
CA ILE A 77 7.22 17.38 13.86
C ILE A 77 8.20 16.40 13.25
N MET A 78 9.48 16.53 13.58
CA MET A 78 10.48 15.48 13.39
C MET A 78 10.74 14.80 14.72
N ALA A 79 10.73 13.46 14.74
CA ALA A 79 11.09 12.63 15.88
C ALA A 79 12.35 11.82 15.55
N ASP A 80 13.50 12.28 16.04
CA ASP A 80 14.82 11.70 15.85
C ASP A 80 15.08 10.60 16.89
N PHE A 81 15.29 9.37 16.44
CA PHE A 81 15.42 8.22 17.35
C PHE A 81 16.78 8.23 18.05
N SER A 82 16.79 7.85 19.32
CA SER A 82 18.05 7.75 20.09
C SER A 82 18.96 6.62 19.62
N GLN A 83 18.42 5.67 18.84
CA GLN A 83 19.14 4.58 18.22
C GLN A 83 18.38 4.06 16.99
N PRO A 84 19.07 3.70 15.89
CA PRO A 84 18.45 3.11 14.70
C PRO A 84 17.68 1.82 15.03
N GLN A 85 16.58 1.58 14.31
CA GLN A 85 15.73 0.39 14.50
C GLN A 85 15.73 -0.45 13.23
N THR A 86 16.28 -1.67 13.30
CA THR A 86 16.31 -2.59 12.16
C THR A 86 14.91 -2.91 11.67
N ARG A 87 14.69 -2.77 10.36
CA ARG A 87 13.45 -3.13 9.66
C ARG A 87 13.58 -4.44 8.92
N TYR A 88 14.63 -4.57 8.10
CA TYR A 88 14.93 -5.77 7.36
C TYR A 88 16.42 -5.83 7.00
N GLN A 89 16.86 -7.00 6.56
CA GLN A 89 18.23 -7.28 6.14
C GLN A 89 18.21 -7.89 4.74
N ILE A 90 19.11 -7.43 3.87
CA ILE A 90 19.28 -7.93 2.52
C ILE A 90 20.71 -8.45 2.38
N PRO A 91 20.92 -9.76 2.14
CA PRO A 91 22.21 -10.27 1.70
C PRO A 91 22.45 -9.84 0.25
N MET A 92 23.50 -9.07 0.01
CA MET A 92 23.91 -8.60 -1.32
C MET A 92 24.86 -9.59 -1.99
N SER A 93 25.75 -10.20 -1.20
CA SER A 93 26.67 -11.25 -1.63
C SER A 93 27.05 -12.16 -0.45
N GLU A 94 27.90 -13.17 -0.66
CA GLU A 94 28.35 -14.09 0.40
C GLU A 94 28.95 -13.36 1.62
N ASN A 95 29.53 -12.17 1.44
CA ASN A 95 30.20 -11.40 2.49
C ASN A 95 29.67 -9.97 2.65
N GLU A 96 28.48 -9.70 2.14
CA GLU A 96 27.90 -8.36 2.16
C GLU A 96 26.43 -8.42 2.57
N THR A 97 26.12 -7.83 3.72
CA THR A 97 24.76 -7.70 4.23
C THR A 97 24.43 -6.24 4.47
N HIS A 98 23.34 -5.79 3.84
CA HIS A 98 22.76 -4.47 4.07
C HIS A 98 21.61 -4.56 5.07
N ILE A 99 21.68 -3.75 6.13
CA ILE A 99 20.64 -3.65 7.15
C ILE A 99 19.92 -2.31 6.97
N HIS A 100 18.63 -2.36 6.66
CA HIS A 100 17.80 -1.17 6.54
C HIS A 100 17.23 -0.82 7.92
N GLN A 101 17.50 0.40 8.39
CA GLN A 101 17.16 0.84 9.73
C GLN A 101 16.36 2.14 9.70
N LEU A 102 15.30 2.20 10.50
CA LEU A 102 14.51 3.41 10.73
C LEU A 102 15.20 4.26 11.80
N ILE A 103 15.48 5.52 11.46
CA ILE A 103 16.20 6.48 12.32
C ILE A 103 15.34 7.66 12.78
N GLY A 104 14.19 7.88 12.14
CA GLY A 104 13.28 8.95 12.54
C GLY A 104 11.95 8.92 11.80
N LEU A 105 11.03 9.76 12.26
CA LEU A 105 9.72 9.97 11.65
C LEU A 105 9.44 11.47 11.57
N SER A 106 8.92 11.95 10.45
CA SER A 106 8.37 13.30 10.35
C SER A 106 6.90 13.30 9.94
N PHE A 107 6.06 14.12 10.58
CA PHE A 107 4.60 14.12 10.37
C PHE A 107 3.96 15.43 10.85
N ASN A 108 2.78 15.74 10.32
CA ASN A 108 2.00 16.91 10.75
C ASN A 108 1.08 16.55 11.94
N PRO A 109 1.03 17.36 13.00
CA PRO A 109 0.23 17.07 14.19
C PRO A 109 -1.24 17.46 14.11
N ASN A 110 -1.62 18.29 13.14
CA ASN A 110 -2.92 18.98 13.08
C ASN A 110 -3.92 18.35 12.12
N THR A 111 -3.96 17.03 12.01
CA THR A 111 -4.74 16.41 10.93
C THR A 111 -5.62 15.27 11.46
N GLN A 112 -6.93 15.48 11.39
CA GLN A 112 -7.91 14.39 11.46
C GLN A 112 -8.08 13.72 10.08
N GLU A 113 -7.47 14.29 9.05
CA GLU A 113 -7.47 13.82 7.68
C GLU A 113 -6.12 13.19 7.32
N PRO A 114 -6.09 12.26 6.35
CA PRO A 114 -4.86 11.69 5.83
C PRO A 114 -3.89 12.77 5.38
N ASN A 115 -2.66 12.69 5.87
CA ASN A 115 -1.57 13.57 5.46
C ASN A 115 -0.30 12.76 5.30
N GLU A 116 0.65 13.32 4.56
CA GLU A 116 1.95 12.70 4.39
C GLU A 116 2.72 12.66 5.71
N TYR A 117 3.29 11.50 6.00
CA TYR A 117 4.35 11.31 6.97
C TYR A 117 5.54 10.65 6.27
N THR A 118 6.73 10.91 6.79
CA THR A 118 7.96 10.41 6.20
C THR A 118 8.70 9.53 7.21
N GLN A 119 9.11 8.35 6.76
CA GLN A 119 10.07 7.53 7.47
C GLN A 119 11.47 7.91 7.02
N HIS A 120 12.37 8.15 7.97
CA HIS A 120 13.77 8.45 7.70
C HIS A 120 14.57 7.18 7.92
N MET A 121 15.24 6.71 6.88
CA MET A 121 15.90 5.41 6.83
C MET A 121 17.39 5.56 6.60
N GLN A 122 18.16 4.58 7.07
CA GLN A 122 19.56 4.39 6.71
C GLN A 122 19.83 2.94 6.31
N VAL A 123 20.83 2.75 5.46
CA VAL A 123 21.40 1.44 5.12
C VAL A 123 22.74 1.32 5.83
N TRP A 124 22.87 0.29 6.66
CA TRP A 124 24.09 -0.02 7.39
C TRP A 124 24.72 -1.28 6.80
N HIS A 125 25.95 -1.18 6.33
CA HIS A 125 26.72 -2.32 5.86
C HIS A 125 27.28 -3.07 7.06
N LYS A 126 26.79 -4.30 7.25
CA LYS A 126 27.05 -5.10 8.45
C LYS A 126 28.52 -5.45 8.61
N GLU A 127 29.20 -5.87 7.57
CA GLU A 127 30.59 -6.33 7.63
C GLU A 127 31.56 -5.15 7.72
N ALA A 128 31.32 -4.07 6.97
CA ALA A 128 32.11 -2.84 7.02
C ALA A 128 31.81 -1.95 8.25
N GLN A 129 30.74 -2.24 9.00
CA GLN A 129 30.30 -1.51 10.19
C GLN A 129 30.05 0.00 9.96
N MET A 130 29.56 0.36 8.78
CA MET A 130 29.36 1.77 8.40
C MET A 130 27.99 2.03 7.75
N VAL A 131 27.51 3.26 7.86
CA VAL A 131 26.34 3.72 7.10
C VAL A 131 26.79 3.99 5.67
N VAL A 132 26.10 3.38 4.71
CA VAL A 132 26.41 3.54 3.28
C VAL A 132 25.43 4.48 2.58
N GLN A 133 24.20 4.59 3.08
CA GLN A 133 23.17 5.44 2.48
C GLN A 133 22.13 5.88 3.51
N THR A 134 21.51 7.03 3.28
CA THR A 134 20.29 7.48 3.96
C THR A 134 19.25 7.84 2.92
N TYR A 135 17.99 7.49 3.16
CA TYR A 135 16.88 7.78 2.24
C TYR A 135 15.59 8.00 3.03
N THR A 136 14.55 8.47 2.37
CA THR A 136 13.26 8.70 3.00
C THR A 136 12.15 7.95 2.28
N LEU A 137 11.13 7.51 3.03
CA LEU A 137 9.95 6.86 2.49
C LEU A 137 8.71 7.68 2.88
N PRO A 138 8.11 8.44 1.96
CA PRO A 138 6.84 9.12 2.20
C PRO A 138 5.69 8.12 2.21
N SER A 139 4.68 8.37 3.04
CA SER A 139 3.47 7.56 3.16
C SER A 139 2.31 8.42 3.63
N GLN A 140 1.08 8.02 3.32
CA GLN A 140 -0.11 8.70 3.83
C GLN A 140 -0.56 8.09 5.16
N GLY A 141 -0.91 8.94 6.13
CA GLY A 141 -1.32 8.50 7.45
C GLY A 141 -2.15 9.52 8.21
N VAL A 142 -2.76 9.06 9.30
CA VAL A 142 -3.54 9.90 10.22
C VAL A 142 -2.92 9.84 11.61
N LEU A 143 -2.79 11.01 12.25
CA LEU A 143 -2.35 11.11 13.63
C LEU A 143 -3.54 11.28 14.58
N VAL A 144 -3.83 10.25 15.37
CA VAL A 144 -5.00 10.22 16.27
C VAL A 144 -4.59 10.20 17.73
N LYS A 145 -5.13 11.11 18.55
CA LYS A 145 -4.93 11.04 20.02
C LYS A 145 -5.62 9.78 20.55
N GLN A 146 -4.93 9.00 21.39
CA GLN A 146 -5.48 7.78 21.98
C GLN A 146 -6.82 8.02 22.71
N ARG A 147 -7.05 9.20 23.28
CA ARG A 147 -8.31 9.56 23.96
C ARG A 147 -9.50 9.77 23.02
N GLN A 148 -9.23 10.12 21.75
CA GLN A 148 -10.23 10.35 20.70
C GLN A 148 -10.70 9.05 20.04
N LEU A 149 -10.05 7.91 20.31
CA LEU A 149 -10.50 6.60 19.86
C LEU A 149 -11.94 6.31 20.30
N LYS A 150 -12.69 5.67 19.41
CA LYS A 150 -14.13 5.46 19.55
C LYS A 150 -14.43 4.43 20.65
N LYS A 151 -15.66 4.45 21.14
CA LYS A 151 -16.18 3.39 22.02
C LYS A 151 -16.54 2.18 21.17
N TRP A 152 -16.54 1.00 21.78
CA TRP A 152 -17.11 -0.18 21.14
C TRP A 152 -18.64 -0.02 21.07
N GLN A 153 -19.22 -0.19 19.88
CA GLN A 153 -20.67 -0.08 19.65
C GLN A 153 -21.25 -1.33 18.97
N THR A 154 -20.39 -2.16 18.39
CA THR A 154 -20.76 -3.33 17.59
C THR A 154 -21.07 -4.54 18.47
N GLN A 155 -22.15 -5.25 18.15
CA GLN A 155 -22.47 -6.54 18.74
C GLN A 155 -21.55 -7.62 18.16
N LEU A 156 -20.89 -8.38 19.03
CA LEU A 156 -19.90 -9.38 18.62
C LEU A 156 -20.44 -10.81 18.62
N VAL A 157 -21.39 -11.09 19.51
CA VAL A 157 -21.85 -12.44 19.83
C VAL A 157 -22.66 -13.02 18.69
N ASP A 158 -22.49 -14.33 18.47
CA ASP A 158 -23.19 -15.15 17.47
C ASP A 158 -22.92 -14.74 16.01
N THR A 159 -21.85 -13.97 15.80
CA THR A 159 -21.37 -13.60 14.48
C THR A 159 -19.90 -13.97 14.33
N THR A 160 -19.51 -14.18 13.07
CA THR A 160 -18.13 -14.49 12.69
C THR A 160 -17.48 -13.24 12.15
N TRP A 161 -16.26 -12.97 12.60
CA TRP A 161 -15.50 -11.76 12.28
C TRP A 161 -14.19 -12.12 11.63
N GLU A 162 -13.88 -11.54 10.48
CA GLU A 162 -12.53 -11.60 9.93
C GLU A 162 -11.72 -10.43 10.50
N ILE A 163 -10.57 -10.72 11.13
CA ILE A 163 -9.71 -9.72 11.76
C ILE A 163 -8.33 -9.72 11.10
N ALA A 164 -7.97 -8.60 10.47
CA ALA A 164 -6.71 -8.46 9.73
C ALA A 164 -5.46 -8.48 10.62
N ASN A 165 -4.36 -9.01 10.07
CA ASN A 165 -2.99 -8.87 10.61
C ASN A 165 -2.77 -9.38 12.03
N ILE A 166 -3.50 -10.43 12.46
CA ILE A 166 -3.33 -10.99 13.81
C ILE A 166 -2.58 -12.31 13.85
N ASP A 167 -2.29 -12.88 12.68
CA ASP A 167 -1.55 -14.13 12.54
C ASP A 167 -0.36 -13.99 11.58
N GLU A 168 0.60 -14.90 11.70
CA GLU A 168 1.82 -14.95 10.89
C GLU A 168 1.90 -16.28 10.13
N VAL A 169 1.99 -16.19 8.81
CA VAL A 169 2.21 -17.35 7.94
C VAL A 169 3.69 -17.68 7.93
N THR A 170 4.01 -18.93 8.22
CA THR A 170 5.37 -19.47 8.15
C THR A 170 5.34 -20.85 7.53
N HIS A 171 6.45 -21.24 6.88
CA HIS A 171 6.62 -22.56 6.28
C HIS A 171 7.89 -23.19 6.82
N ALA A 172 7.80 -24.43 7.29
CA ALA A 172 8.94 -25.12 7.92
C ALA A 172 10.14 -25.29 6.96
N ASP A 173 9.86 -25.48 5.67
CA ASP A 173 10.84 -25.61 4.58
C ASP A 173 11.30 -24.25 4.01
N THR A 174 10.68 -23.14 4.42
CA THR A 174 11.02 -21.78 3.96
C THR A 174 11.13 -20.84 5.16
N PRO A 175 12.13 -21.03 6.05
CA PRO A 175 12.23 -20.33 7.34
C PRO A 175 12.47 -18.81 7.22
N TRP A 176 12.87 -18.33 6.04
CA TRP A 176 13.03 -16.91 5.74
C TRP A 176 11.70 -16.23 5.43
N PHE A 177 10.66 -16.98 5.05
CA PHE A 177 9.36 -16.42 4.69
C PHE A 177 8.50 -16.14 5.92
N ARG A 178 7.92 -14.95 5.96
CA ARG A 178 6.91 -14.54 6.94
C ARG A 178 5.88 -13.67 6.27
N GLY A 179 4.61 -14.08 6.31
CA GLY A 179 3.48 -13.32 5.77
C GLY A 179 2.54 -12.89 6.89
N ASN A 180 1.86 -11.75 6.72
CA ASN A 180 0.74 -11.40 7.61
C ASN A 180 -0.52 -12.15 7.16
N SER A 181 -1.34 -12.58 8.12
CA SER A 181 -2.65 -13.16 7.83
C SER A 181 -3.74 -12.59 8.73
N SER A 182 -4.94 -12.45 8.17
CA SER A 182 -6.18 -12.36 8.92
C SER A 182 -6.58 -13.73 9.47
N VAL A 183 -7.49 -13.71 10.45
CA VAL A 183 -8.13 -14.92 10.98
C VAL A 183 -9.62 -14.71 11.12
N SER A 184 -10.35 -15.82 11.15
CA SER A 184 -11.79 -15.83 11.40
C SER A 184 -12.06 -16.08 12.88
N VAL A 185 -12.89 -15.26 13.51
CA VAL A 185 -13.18 -15.31 14.95
C VAL A 185 -14.68 -15.35 15.18
N THR A 186 -15.13 -16.36 15.94
CA THR A 186 -16.52 -16.45 16.40
C THR A 186 -16.57 -16.15 17.89
N PHE A 187 -17.44 -15.23 18.30
CA PHE A 187 -17.61 -14.86 19.71
C PHE A 187 -18.88 -15.47 20.29
N HIS A 188 -18.78 -16.05 21.48
CA HIS A 188 -19.90 -16.58 22.24
C HIS A 188 -20.19 -15.73 23.48
N GLU A 189 -21.45 -15.72 23.87
CA GLU A 189 -22.04 -14.90 24.93
C GLU A 189 -21.35 -15.06 26.31
N ASN A 190 -20.81 -16.24 26.59
CA ASN A 190 -20.12 -16.57 27.85
C ASN A 190 -18.68 -16.03 27.94
N GLY A 191 -18.24 -15.17 27.01
CA GLY A 191 -16.87 -14.64 26.95
C GLY A 191 -15.85 -15.64 26.39
N LYS A 192 -16.32 -16.73 25.78
CA LYS A 192 -15.50 -17.66 24.99
C LYS A 192 -15.71 -17.46 23.50
N GLY A 193 -14.93 -18.12 22.67
CA GLY A 193 -15.03 -18.09 21.22
C GLY A 193 -14.05 -19.07 20.59
N THR A 194 -13.91 -18.99 19.28
CA THR A 194 -12.95 -19.76 18.50
C THR A 194 -12.21 -18.85 17.54
N VAL A 195 -10.93 -19.13 17.30
CA VAL A 195 -10.11 -18.51 16.25
C VAL A 195 -9.75 -19.59 15.24
N ASN A 196 -10.09 -19.39 13.98
CA ASN A 196 -9.68 -20.26 12.87
C ASN A 196 -8.50 -19.59 12.15
N HIS A 197 -7.37 -20.28 12.16
CA HIS A 197 -6.09 -19.81 11.64
C HIS A 197 -5.95 -20.07 10.14
N TRP A 198 -4.86 -19.57 9.55
CA TRP A 198 -4.58 -19.73 8.12
C TRP A 198 -4.24 -21.17 7.72
N ASP A 199 -3.74 -21.98 8.66
CA ASP A 199 -3.33 -23.37 8.48
C ASP A 199 -4.47 -24.34 8.81
N ASP A 200 -5.72 -23.85 8.79
CA ASP A 200 -6.95 -24.55 9.17
C ASP A 200 -6.98 -25.08 10.62
N THR A 201 -5.99 -24.70 11.45
CA THR A 201 -6.04 -25.01 12.87
C THR A 201 -7.01 -24.10 13.60
N GLN A 202 -7.54 -24.57 14.73
CA GLN A 202 -8.47 -23.83 15.56
C GLN A 202 -7.93 -23.67 16.97
N SER A 203 -8.07 -22.45 17.51
CA SER A 203 -7.70 -22.13 18.88
C SER A 203 -8.92 -21.69 19.69
N ASP A 204 -9.01 -22.14 20.94
CA ASP A 204 -9.96 -21.60 21.89
C ASP A 204 -9.65 -20.13 22.22
N LEU A 205 -10.69 -19.30 22.22
CA LEU A 205 -10.62 -17.89 22.56
C LEU A 205 -11.32 -17.61 23.88
N THR A 206 -10.71 -16.75 24.69
CA THR A 206 -11.42 -16.00 25.73
C THR A 206 -11.36 -14.50 25.43
N TRP A 207 -12.49 -13.83 25.55
CA TRP A 207 -12.62 -12.42 25.20
C TRP A 207 -13.38 -11.64 26.26
N LYS A 208 -13.16 -10.32 26.27
CA LYS A 208 -13.92 -9.38 27.10
C LYS A 208 -13.83 -7.96 26.60
N LEU A 209 -14.93 -7.24 26.74
CA LEU A 209 -14.97 -5.79 26.59
C LEU A 209 -14.62 -5.11 27.91
N LYS A 210 -13.59 -4.26 27.90
CA LYS A 210 -13.16 -3.45 29.05
C LYS A 210 -13.16 -1.98 28.69
N GLY A 211 -14.29 -1.31 28.91
CA GLY A 211 -14.48 0.09 28.50
C GLY A 211 -14.38 0.21 26.98
N LYS A 212 -13.37 0.91 26.46
CA LYS A 212 -13.12 1.10 25.02
C LYS A 212 -12.21 0.03 24.38
N LYS A 213 -12.04 -1.13 25.00
CA LYS A 213 -11.05 -2.14 24.57
C LYS A 213 -11.70 -3.51 24.47
N LEU A 214 -11.52 -4.17 23.34
CA LEU A 214 -11.73 -5.61 23.22
C LEU A 214 -10.40 -6.31 23.53
N VAL A 215 -10.43 -7.25 24.46
CA VAL A 215 -9.24 -8.01 24.87
C VAL A 215 -9.46 -9.47 24.52
N LEU A 216 -8.59 -10.02 23.68
CA LEU A 216 -8.60 -11.40 23.22
C LEU A 216 -7.42 -12.17 23.83
N HIS A 217 -7.65 -13.43 24.14
CA HIS A 217 -6.66 -14.36 24.66
C HIS A 217 -6.87 -15.73 24.03
N TYR A 218 -5.85 -16.22 23.32
CA TYR A 218 -5.84 -17.54 22.69
C TYR A 218 -4.43 -18.13 22.73
N HIS A 219 -4.33 -19.42 22.42
CA HIS A 219 -3.07 -20.16 22.37
C HIS A 219 -2.90 -20.77 20.99
N HIS A 220 -1.82 -20.41 20.28
CA HIS A 220 -1.53 -20.91 18.94
C HIS A 220 -0.01 -21.12 18.80
N ASN A 221 0.42 -22.21 18.17
CA ASN A 221 1.83 -22.58 17.96
C ASN A 221 2.70 -22.45 19.22
N GLU A 222 2.25 -23.03 20.34
CA GLU A 222 2.88 -22.97 21.66
C GLU A 222 2.97 -21.56 22.29
N GLN A 223 2.33 -20.56 21.68
CA GLN A 223 2.38 -19.18 22.12
C GLN A 223 1.04 -18.73 22.72
N ASN A 224 1.13 -18.19 23.92
CA ASN A 224 0.01 -17.48 24.54
C ASN A 224 -0.08 -16.05 24.02
N VAL A 225 -1.07 -15.79 23.18
CA VAL A 225 -1.29 -14.47 22.57
C VAL A 225 -2.28 -13.65 23.40
N LYS A 226 -1.97 -12.37 23.57
CA LYS A 226 -2.92 -11.37 24.08
C LYS A 226 -3.05 -10.24 23.07
N LEU A 227 -4.25 -10.04 22.55
CA LEU A 227 -4.57 -8.92 21.67
C LEU A 227 -5.46 -7.91 22.39
N VAL A 228 -5.13 -6.61 22.27
CA VAL A 228 -5.93 -5.52 22.83
C VAL A 228 -6.32 -4.55 21.73
N ILE A 229 -7.52 -4.74 21.19
CA ILE A 229 -8.10 -3.98 20.08
C ILE A 229 -8.77 -2.71 20.61
N ARG A 230 -8.57 -1.60 19.89
CA ARG A 230 -9.29 -0.34 20.09
C ARG A 230 -9.83 0.17 18.76
N VAL A 231 -11.05 0.69 18.80
CA VAL A 231 -11.73 1.22 17.61
C VAL A 231 -11.13 2.55 17.20
N LEU A 232 -10.65 2.61 15.96
CA LEU A 232 -10.26 3.84 15.29
C LEU A 232 -11.50 4.51 14.68
N GLU A 233 -12.24 3.73 13.91
CA GLU A 233 -13.37 4.15 13.10
C GLU A 233 -14.37 3.00 13.00
N ASN A 234 -15.67 3.30 13.05
CA ASN A 234 -16.72 2.32 12.78
C ASN A 234 -17.04 2.35 11.29
N ILE A 235 -17.28 1.18 10.71
CA ILE A 235 -17.73 1.01 9.33
C ILE A 235 -19.19 0.59 9.42
N ASP A 236 -20.05 1.61 9.59
CA ASP A 236 -21.48 1.47 9.81
C ASP A 236 -21.82 0.31 10.77
N ASP A 237 -22.62 -0.63 10.29
CA ASP A 237 -23.10 -1.83 10.95
C ASP A 237 -22.33 -3.10 10.56
N ILE A 238 -21.30 -3.00 9.70
CA ILE A 238 -20.61 -4.17 9.12
C ILE A 238 -19.19 -4.37 9.66
N GLY A 239 -18.63 -3.40 10.38
CA GLY A 239 -17.37 -3.60 11.08
C GLY A 239 -16.68 -2.34 11.53
N LEU A 240 -15.35 -2.40 11.61
CA LEU A 240 -14.53 -1.31 12.14
C LEU A 240 -13.08 -1.38 11.66
N ARG A 241 -12.44 -0.22 11.67
CA ARG A 241 -10.98 -0.10 11.59
C ARG A 241 -10.40 0.00 12.99
N PHE A 242 -9.27 -0.65 13.25
CA PHE A 242 -8.72 -0.71 14.60
C PHE A 242 -7.22 -0.41 14.67
N VAL A 243 -6.78 -0.12 15.90
CA VAL A 243 -5.40 -0.30 16.32
C VAL A 243 -5.35 -1.28 17.47
N ALA A 244 -4.43 -2.24 17.42
CA ALA A 244 -4.30 -3.25 18.45
C ALA A 244 -2.88 -3.41 18.94
N LYS A 245 -2.75 -3.80 20.21
CA LYS A 245 -1.49 -4.22 20.79
C LYS A 245 -1.51 -5.74 20.92
N GLN A 246 -0.64 -6.41 20.18
CA GLN A 246 -0.39 -7.84 20.34
C GLN A 246 0.78 -8.03 21.31
N VAL A 247 0.63 -8.94 22.25
CA VAL A 247 1.68 -9.27 23.23
C VAL A 247 1.84 -10.77 23.30
N ASN A 248 3.04 -11.25 23.00
CA ASN A 248 3.43 -12.61 23.33
C ASN A 248 3.72 -12.68 24.84
N LYS A 249 2.97 -13.49 25.59
CA LYS A 249 3.13 -13.53 27.06
C LYS A 249 4.46 -14.13 27.51
N LYS A 250 5.11 -14.98 26.70
CA LYS A 250 6.37 -15.65 27.01
C LYS A 250 7.54 -14.71 26.75
N SER A 251 7.68 -14.16 25.54
CA SER A 251 8.78 -13.24 25.19
C SER A 251 8.59 -11.82 25.74
N LYS A 252 7.37 -11.46 26.16
CA LYS A 252 6.96 -10.09 26.53
C LYS A 252 7.11 -9.07 25.39
N GLN A 253 7.49 -9.50 24.20
CA GLN A 253 7.52 -8.64 23.02
C GLN A 253 6.10 -8.19 22.69
N ALA A 254 6.01 -6.94 22.28
CA ALA A 254 4.76 -6.30 21.93
C ALA A 254 4.89 -5.65 20.56
N LYS A 255 3.91 -5.94 19.72
CA LYS A 255 3.73 -5.34 18.40
C LYS A 255 2.48 -4.48 18.39
N TRP A 256 2.51 -3.41 17.62
CA TRP A 256 1.31 -2.66 17.27
C TRP A 256 0.88 -3.04 15.86
N ILE A 257 -0.41 -3.32 15.70
CA ILE A 257 -1.01 -3.66 14.42
C ILE A 257 -2.22 -2.77 14.15
N THR A 258 -2.57 -2.63 12.89
CA THR A 258 -3.79 -1.98 12.42
C THR A 258 -4.39 -2.81 11.30
N GLY A 259 -5.67 -2.56 11.01
CA GLY A 259 -6.38 -3.23 9.95
C GLY A 259 -7.88 -3.12 10.15
N TYR A 260 -8.60 -3.94 9.39
CA TYR A 260 -10.05 -4.07 9.46
C TYR A 260 -10.48 -5.26 10.31
N MET A 261 -11.59 -5.10 11.00
CA MET A 261 -12.35 -6.16 11.63
C MET A 261 -13.76 -6.09 11.03
N ILE A 262 -14.09 -7.05 10.19
CA ILE A 262 -15.31 -7.05 9.38
C ILE A 262 -16.17 -8.26 9.76
N GLU A 263 -17.45 -8.03 9.97
CA GLU A 263 -18.42 -9.09 10.19
C GLU A 263 -18.61 -9.85 8.89
N LYS A 264 -18.46 -11.17 8.93
CA LYS A 264 -18.78 -12.02 7.80
C LYS A 264 -20.30 -12.14 7.69
N GLN A 265 -20.86 -11.45 6.71
CA GLN A 265 -22.28 -11.51 6.36
C GLN A 265 -22.56 -12.78 5.54
N ASP A 266 -23.80 -13.26 5.57
CA ASP A 266 -24.26 -14.37 4.73
C ASP A 266 -24.54 -13.88 3.30
N ILE A 267 -23.48 -13.44 2.62
CA ILE A 267 -23.49 -12.95 1.25
C ILE A 267 -22.34 -13.57 0.46
N ALA A 268 -22.49 -13.67 -0.85
CA ALA A 268 -21.50 -14.22 -1.76
C ALA A 268 -21.29 -13.27 -2.95
N LEU A 269 -20.13 -13.36 -3.59
CA LEU A 269 -19.91 -12.68 -4.86
C LEU A 269 -20.80 -13.32 -5.92
N THR A 270 -21.56 -12.48 -6.61
CA THR A 270 -22.26 -12.86 -7.84
C THR A 270 -21.45 -12.43 -9.05
N TYR A 271 -21.71 -13.06 -10.19
CA TYR A 271 -21.03 -12.73 -11.44
C TYR A 271 -21.19 -11.25 -11.80
N GLU A 272 -22.40 -10.71 -11.64
CA GLU A 272 -22.75 -9.31 -11.90
C GLU A 272 -22.01 -8.34 -10.98
N GLN A 273 -21.73 -8.73 -9.74
CA GLN A 273 -20.97 -7.91 -8.78
C GLN A 273 -19.46 -7.96 -9.01
N ILE A 274 -18.97 -8.93 -9.78
CA ILE A 274 -17.56 -9.04 -10.14
C ILE A 274 -17.30 -8.16 -11.36
N VAL A 275 -18.10 -8.30 -12.42
CA VAL A 275 -17.90 -7.60 -13.70
C VAL A 275 -17.97 -6.09 -13.50
N GLY A 276 -16.86 -5.41 -13.81
CA GLY A 276 -16.68 -3.99 -13.59
C GLY A 276 -15.26 -3.64 -13.16
N GLN A 277 -15.06 -2.38 -12.78
CA GLN A 277 -13.82 -1.83 -12.28
C GLN A 277 -13.78 -1.89 -10.74
N TRP A 278 -12.74 -2.52 -10.21
CA TRP A 278 -12.42 -2.53 -8.78
C TRP A 278 -11.29 -1.55 -8.50
N ARG A 279 -11.52 -0.64 -7.54
CA ARG A 279 -10.56 0.39 -7.14
C ARG A 279 -10.18 0.26 -5.67
N LYS A 280 -8.91 0.52 -5.35
CA LYS A 280 -8.42 0.76 -4.00
C LYS A 280 -8.25 2.27 -3.79
N SER A 281 -7.98 2.69 -2.56
CA SER A 281 -7.68 4.10 -2.23
C SER A 281 -6.53 4.68 -3.07
N ASN A 282 -5.54 3.85 -3.40
CA ASN A 282 -4.41 4.23 -4.22
C ASN A 282 -4.65 4.16 -5.72
N GLY A 283 -5.85 3.78 -6.19
CA GLY A 283 -6.18 3.76 -7.61
C GLY A 283 -6.89 2.52 -8.12
N ARG A 284 -6.80 2.32 -9.43
CA ARG A 284 -7.41 1.18 -10.13
C ARG A 284 -6.67 -0.10 -9.78
N PHE A 285 -7.41 -1.10 -9.31
CA PHE A 285 -6.86 -2.37 -8.86
C PHE A 285 -7.02 -3.45 -9.94
N HIS A 286 -8.27 -3.78 -10.28
CA HIS A 286 -8.58 -4.79 -11.31
C HIS A 286 -9.80 -4.40 -12.13
N ASP A 287 -9.80 -4.78 -13.39
CA ASP A 287 -10.99 -4.78 -14.24
C ASP A 287 -11.39 -6.21 -14.52
N TYR A 288 -12.64 -6.55 -14.24
CA TYR A 288 -13.20 -7.85 -14.51
C TYR A 288 -14.19 -7.74 -15.65
N TYR A 289 -13.93 -8.44 -16.75
CA TYR A 289 -14.77 -8.45 -17.93
C TYR A 289 -15.68 -9.68 -17.94
N SER A 290 -16.81 -9.57 -18.64
CA SER A 290 -17.83 -10.63 -18.72
C SER A 290 -17.32 -11.92 -19.39
N ASP A 291 -16.36 -11.82 -20.29
CA ASP A 291 -15.71 -12.98 -20.92
C ASP A 291 -14.67 -13.67 -20.00
N GLN A 292 -14.75 -13.46 -18.69
CA GLN A 292 -13.92 -14.10 -17.67
C GLN A 292 -12.43 -13.73 -17.73
N ILE A 293 -12.11 -12.59 -18.36
CA ILE A 293 -10.77 -12.00 -18.33
C ILE A 293 -10.73 -10.91 -17.26
N ALA A 294 -9.64 -10.88 -16.49
CA ALA A 294 -9.33 -9.85 -15.51
C ALA A 294 -8.01 -9.17 -15.86
N VAL A 295 -7.99 -7.85 -15.89
CA VAL A 295 -6.78 -7.06 -16.17
C VAL A 295 -6.37 -6.31 -14.92
N ALA A 296 -5.10 -6.42 -14.51
CA ALA A 296 -4.58 -5.68 -13.36
C ALA A 296 -4.16 -4.27 -13.77
N SER A 297 -4.67 -3.25 -13.06
CA SER A 297 -4.31 -1.84 -13.26
C SER A 297 -4.15 -1.41 -14.73
N VAL A 298 -5.14 -1.74 -15.56
CA VAL A 298 -5.28 -1.34 -16.99
C VAL A 298 -4.33 -2.02 -17.97
N ALA A 299 -3.02 -1.98 -17.72
CA ALA A 299 -2.00 -2.37 -18.70
C ALA A 299 -1.15 -3.57 -18.26
N ASN A 300 -1.30 -4.03 -17.01
CA ASN A 300 -0.54 -5.17 -16.51
C ASN A 300 -1.19 -6.49 -16.93
N THR A 301 -0.51 -7.60 -16.64
CA THR A 301 -0.87 -8.92 -17.12
C THR A 301 -2.33 -9.27 -16.85
N ALA A 302 -2.98 -9.76 -17.90
CA ALA A 302 -4.32 -10.30 -17.83
C ALA A 302 -4.28 -11.71 -17.24
N SER A 303 -5.36 -12.11 -16.60
CA SER A 303 -5.57 -13.51 -16.21
C SER A 303 -7.03 -13.89 -16.34
N LYS A 304 -7.28 -15.20 -16.35
CA LYS A 304 -8.65 -15.72 -16.31
C LYS A 304 -9.18 -15.71 -14.89
N TRP A 305 -10.48 -15.52 -14.76
CA TRP A 305 -11.17 -15.58 -13.48
C TRP A 305 -12.41 -16.48 -13.55
N LYS A 306 -12.77 -17.07 -12.41
CA LYS A 306 -13.97 -17.89 -12.25
C LYS A 306 -14.53 -17.76 -10.85
N LEU A 307 -15.80 -18.11 -10.67
CA LEU A 307 -16.37 -18.38 -9.35
C LEU A 307 -16.21 -19.87 -9.04
N ASN A 308 -15.66 -20.21 -7.88
CA ASN A 308 -15.59 -21.59 -7.42
C ASN A 308 -16.93 -22.04 -6.79
N HIS A 309 -17.00 -23.30 -6.35
CA HIS A 309 -18.20 -23.88 -5.72
C HIS A 309 -18.59 -23.23 -4.38
N LEU A 310 -17.71 -22.43 -3.79
CA LEU A 310 -17.95 -21.65 -2.57
C LEU A 310 -18.31 -20.18 -2.87
N ASN A 311 -18.57 -19.84 -4.14
CA ASN A 311 -18.79 -18.47 -4.62
C ASN A 311 -17.64 -17.50 -4.27
N GLN A 312 -16.41 -18.02 -4.22
CA GLN A 312 -15.22 -17.20 -4.17
C GLN A 312 -14.75 -16.93 -5.59
N LEU A 313 -14.34 -15.69 -5.85
CA LEU A 313 -13.68 -15.33 -7.08
C LEU A 313 -12.25 -15.88 -7.03
N VAL A 314 -11.87 -16.64 -8.05
CA VAL A 314 -10.55 -17.25 -8.20
C VAL A 314 -9.90 -16.73 -9.48
N ARG A 315 -8.61 -16.39 -9.40
CA ARG A 315 -7.78 -16.06 -10.56
C ARG A 315 -6.51 -16.89 -10.52
N GLU A 316 -6.06 -17.32 -11.69
CA GLU A 316 -4.82 -18.08 -11.84
C GLU A 316 -3.85 -17.27 -12.69
N LYS A 317 -2.61 -17.11 -12.21
CA LYS A 317 -1.49 -16.58 -13.00
C LYS A 317 -0.81 -17.76 -13.69
N LEU A 318 -0.77 -17.72 -15.01
CA LEU A 318 -0.16 -18.75 -15.84
C LEU A 318 1.18 -18.25 -16.36
N ASP A 319 2.25 -19.00 -16.11
CA ASP A 319 3.59 -18.69 -16.59
C ASP A 319 4.07 -19.78 -17.57
N HIS A 320 4.67 -19.35 -18.67
CA HIS A 320 5.41 -20.17 -19.62
C HIS A 320 6.90 -20.07 -19.30
N PRO A 321 7.66 -21.18 -19.25
CA PRO A 321 9.08 -21.16 -18.85
C PRO A 321 9.96 -20.19 -19.65
N GLU A 322 9.68 -20.03 -20.94
CA GLU A 322 10.45 -19.15 -21.83
C GLU A 322 9.83 -17.77 -22.08
N GLN A 323 8.50 -17.62 -21.93
CA GLN A 323 7.79 -16.39 -22.32
C GLN A 323 7.35 -15.57 -21.11
N GLY A 324 7.50 -16.11 -19.90
CA GLY A 324 6.99 -15.48 -18.68
C GLY A 324 5.47 -15.58 -18.59
N THR A 325 4.83 -14.55 -18.05
CA THR A 325 3.39 -14.58 -17.78
C THR A 325 2.56 -14.43 -19.04
N VAL A 326 1.63 -15.35 -19.26
CA VAL A 326 0.76 -15.42 -20.44
C VAL A 326 -0.70 -15.55 -20.03
N LEU A 327 -1.63 -15.02 -20.83
CA LEU A 327 -3.07 -15.17 -20.60
C LEU A 327 -3.58 -16.55 -21.04
N ASN A 328 -3.07 -17.02 -22.17
CA ASN A 328 -3.37 -18.33 -22.74
C ASN A 328 -2.06 -19.07 -22.99
N CYS A 329 -1.99 -20.36 -22.65
CA CYS A 329 -0.78 -21.11 -22.97
C CYS A 329 -0.67 -21.31 -24.48
N PRO A 330 0.45 -20.95 -25.12
CA PRO A 330 0.66 -21.21 -26.54
C PRO A 330 0.84 -22.71 -26.84
N ASP A 331 1.24 -23.50 -25.83
CA ASP A 331 1.46 -24.93 -25.92
C ASP A 331 1.07 -25.65 -24.60
N ASN A 332 1.72 -26.76 -24.25
CA ASN A 332 1.44 -27.53 -23.03
C ASN A 332 2.49 -27.34 -21.93
N SER A 333 3.37 -26.34 -22.04
CA SER A 333 4.49 -26.14 -21.11
C SER A 333 4.18 -25.19 -19.95
N CYS A 334 3.07 -24.44 -20.02
CA CYS A 334 2.71 -23.50 -18.97
C CYS A 334 2.26 -24.18 -17.69
N TYR A 335 2.44 -23.48 -16.58
CA TYR A 335 2.05 -23.92 -15.25
C TYR A 335 1.46 -22.74 -14.46
N VAL A 336 0.62 -23.04 -13.47
CA VAL A 336 0.06 -22.03 -12.58
C VAL A 336 1.15 -21.65 -11.56
N SER A 337 1.62 -20.41 -11.62
CA SER A 337 2.64 -19.90 -10.68
C SER A 337 2.02 -19.22 -9.46
N CYS A 338 0.76 -18.77 -9.57
CA CYS A 338 0.04 -18.14 -8.47
C CYS A 338 -1.48 -18.32 -8.60
N GLU A 339 -2.16 -18.54 -7.49
CA GLU A 339 -3.62 -18.59 -7.38
C GLU A 339 -4.11 -17.54 -6.41
N PHE A 340 -5.06 -16.71 -6.83
CA PHE A 340 -5.65 -15.64 -6.04
C PHE A 340 -7.09 -15.97 -5.71
N PHE A 341 -7.49 -15.74 -4.47
CA PHE A 341 -8.81 -16.06 -3.95
C PHE A 341 -9.42 -14.83 -3.28
N TYR A 342 -10.69 -14.57 -3.58
CA TYR A 342 -11.43 -13.40 -3.11
C TYR A 342 -12.80 -13.85 -2.58
N GLU A 343 -13.00 -13.67 -1.28
CA GLU A 343 -14.24 -13.98 -0.57
C GLU A 343 -14.91 -12.68 -0.09
N LEU A 344 -16.17 -12.46 -0.43
CA LEU A 344 -16.92 -11.30 0.06
C LEU A 344 -17.26 -11.49 1.54
N LEU A 345 -16.81 -10.56 2.38
CA LEU A 345 -17.14 -10.52 3.80
C LEU A 345 -18.38 -9.66 4.05
N ALA A 346 -18.39 -8.46 3.46
CA ALA A 346 -19.47 -7.49 3.63
C ALA A 346 -19.53 -6.52 2.44
N LYS A 347 -20.69 -5.90 2.23
CA LYS A 347 -20.90 -4.86 1.21
C LYS A 347 -21.65 -3.67 1.79
N LYS A 348 -21.22 -2.46 1.46
CA LYS A 348 -21.94 -1.21 1.77
C LYS A 348 -21.97 -0.29 0.55
N GLY A 349 -23.15 -0.09 -0.04
CA GLY A 349 -23.25 0.65 -1.29
C GLY A 349 -22.38 0.00 -2.37
N ASN A 350 -21.44 0.77 -2.93
CA ASN A 350 -20.47 0.29 -3.92
C ASN A 350 -19.15 -0.18 -3.31
N THR A 351 -18.98 -0.11 -2.00
CA THR A 351 -17.79 -0.60 -1.31
C THR A 351 -17.93 -2.08 -0.98
N LEU A 352 -16.96 -2.89 -1.38
CA LEU A 352 -16.83 -4.30 -1.02
C LEU A 352 -15.68 -4.48 -0.02
N TYR A 353 -15.91 -5.34 0.97
CA TYR A 353 -14.89 -5.81 1.91
C TYR A 353 -14.60 -7.27 1.60
N ILE A 354 -13.41 -7.55 1.11
CA ILE A 354 -13.02 -8.84 0.56
C ILE A 354 -11.92 -9.46 1.42
N ALA A 355 -12.11 -10.69 1.89
CA ALA A 355 -11.02 -11.54 2.34
C ALA A 355 -10.27 -12.04 1.11
N TYR A 356 -9.02 -11.61 0.97
CA TYR A 356 -8.15 -11.93 -0.14
C TYR A 356 -6.96 -12.75 0.35
N HIS A 357 -6.66 -13.86 -0.31
CA HIS A 357 -5.40 -14.58 -0.12
C HIS A 357 -4.87 -15.05 -1.46
N TYR A 358 -3.61 -15.46 -1.46
CA TYR A 358 -3.04 -16.12 -2.61
C TYR A 358 -2.03 -17.21 -2.23
N ASN A 359 -1.94 -18.20 -3.10
CA ASN A 359 -0.89 -19.21 -3.07
C ASN A 359 0.10 -18.88 -4.18
N SER A 360 1.39 -18.89 -3.88
CA SER A 360 2.46 -18.63 -4.87
C SER A 360 3.58 -19.62 -4.69
N GLU A 361 4.29 -19.90 -5.77
CA GLU A 361 5.59 -20.55 -5.71
C GLU A 361 6.65 -19.60 -5.13
N PHE A 362 7.68 -20.16 -4.48
CA PHE A 362 8.86 -19.41 -4.01
C PHE A 362 10.03 -19.44 -5.00
N TYR A 363 9.99 -20.37 -5.96
CA TYR A 363 10.92 -20.51 -7.06
C TYR A 363 10.15 -21.07 -8.27
N PRO A 364 10.60 -20.80 -9.51
CA PRO A 364 9.89 -21.24 -10.70
C PRO A 364 9.57 -22.74 -10.69
N GLN A 365 8.32 -23.08 -11.00
CA GLN A 365 7.76 -24.44 -11.00
C GLN A 365 7.78 -25.14 -9.62
N GLY A 366 7.91 -24.38 -8.55
CA GLY A 366 7.84 -24.89 -7.18
C GLY A 366 6.41 -25.20 -6.74
N PRO A 367 6.22 -25.84 -5.58
CA PRO A 367 4.90 -26.01 -5.00
C PRO A 367 4.29 -24.65 -4.62
N LEU A 368 2.99 -24.49 -4.88
CA LEU A 368 2.25 -23.33 -4.41
C LEU A 368 2.11 -23.38 -2.89
N LYS A 369 2.46 -22.29 -2.23
CA LYS A 369 2.40 -22.13 -0.78
C LYS A 369 1.54 -20.92 -0.44
N PHE A 370 0.73 -21.03 0.60
CA PHE A 370 -0.08 -19.93 1.11
C PHE A 370 0.81 -18.76 1.54
N GLN A 371 0.51 -17.55 1.07
CA GLN A 371 1.36 -16.37 1.28
C GLN A 371 0.82 -15.42 2.35
N GLY A 372 -0.45 -15.53 2.69
CA GLY A 372 -1.14 -14.62 3.61
C GLY A 372 -2.59 -14.39 3.25
N LYS A 373 -3.36 -13.84 4.19
CA LYS A 373 -4.75 -13.42 4.02
C LYS A 373 -4.90 -11.97 4.47
N TRP A 374 -5.53 -11.15 3.65
CA TRP A 374 -5.74 -9.72 3.91
C TRP A 374 -7.20 -9.36 3.73
N ILE A 375 -7.62 -8.27 4.37
CA ILE A 375 -8.94 -7.68 4.14
C ILE A 375 -8.75 -6.48 3.21
N LEU A 376 -9.24 -6.60 1.98
CA LEU A 376 -9.25 -5.53 1.00
C LEU A 376 -10.55 -4.73 1.11
N LYS A 377 -10.43 -3.41 1.16
CA LYS A 377 -11.54 -2.49 0.85
C LYS A 377 -11.42 -2.11 -0.62
N VAL A 378 -12.43 -2.41 -1.42
CA VAL A 378 -12.49 -2.04 -2.83
C VAL A 378 -13.77 -1.27 -3.15
N GLU A 379 -13.66 -0.22 -3.94
CA GLU A 379 -14.79 0.48 -4.52
C GLU A 379 -15.10 -0.12 -5.90
N TYR A 380 -16.32 -0.58 -6.07
CA TYR A 380 -16.83 -1.16 -7.31
C TYR A 380 -17.49 -0.08 -8.20
N ASP A 381 -17.23 -0.18 -9.50
CA ASP A 381 -17.89 0.61 -10.53
C ASP A 381 -18.24 -0.31 -11.70
N GLU A 382 -19.46 -0.25 -12.21
CA GLU A 382 -19.88 -1.05 -13.36
C GLU A 382 -19.22 -0.55 -14.66
N ALA A 383 -18.92 0.75 -14.74
CA ALA A 383 -18.35 1.35 -15.93
C ALA A 383 -16.84 1.14 -16.02
N PHE A 384 -16.38 0.61 -17.16
CA PHE A 384 -14.96 0.62 -17.53
C PHE A 384 -14.58 1.98 -18.13
N GLY A 385 -13.32 2.37 -17.97
CA GLY A 385 -12.80 3.55 -18.65
C GLY A 385 -11.67 4.24 -17.91
N ILE A 386 -10.80 4.87 -18.68
CA ILE A 386 -9.94 5.96 -18.22
C ILE A 386 -10.03 7.10 -19.22
N LYS A 387 -10.03 8.33 -18.69
CA LYS A 387 -10.03 9.56 -19.50
C LYS A 387 -8.70 10.31 -19.40
N ASP A 388 -7.95 10.02 -18.34
CA ASP A 388 -6.70 10.70 -18.01
C ASP A 388 -5.61 9.67 -17.74
N PHE A 389 -4.39 10.00 -18.17
CA PHE A 389 -3.19 9.34 -17.70
C PHE A 389 -2.96 9.67 -16.23
N SER A 390 -2.67 8.62 -15.45
CA SER A 390 -2.37 8.75 -14.04
C SER A 390 -1.30 7.74 -13.63
N ARG A 391 -0.74 7.95 -12.44
CA ARG A 391 0.27 7.06 -11.83
C ARG A 391 -0.19 5.60 -11.74
N ASN A 392 -1.49 5.33 -11.78
CA ASN A 392 -2.06 4.00 -11.60
C ASN A 392 -1.96 3.12 -12.84
N ILE A 393 -1.64 3.71 -14.00
CA ILE A 393 -1.41 2.97 -15.25
C ILE A 393 0.06 2.53 -15.33
N PHE A 394 0.98 3.26 -14.67
CA PHE A 394 2.42 3.15 -14.89
C PHE A 394 3.18 2.75 -13.62
N SER A 395 3.64 1.50 -13.58
CA SER A 395 4.65 1.01 -12.64
C SER A 395 5.89 0.55 -13.41
N VAL A 396 5.87 -0.66 -13.94
CA VAL A 396 6.74 -1.15 -15.01
C VAL A 396 5.79 -1.64 -16.09
N THR A 397 5.57 -0.79 -17.08
CA THR A 397 4.46 -0.95 -18.03
C THR A 397 5.00 -0.89 -19.44
N THR A 398 4.81 -2.00 -20.16
CA THR A 398 5.16 -2.10 -21.58
C THR A 398 3.91 -1.85 -22.41
N MET A 399 4.03 -0.98 -23.42
CA MET A 399 2.98 -0.70 -24.40
C MET A 399 3.60 -0.53 -25.78
N ASN A 400 2.83 -0.73 -26.83
CA ASN A 400 3.27 -0.43 -28.19
C ASN A 400 2.50 0.78 -28.71
N LEU A 401 3.21 1.82 -29.13
CA LEU A 401 2.60 2.95 -29.82
C LEU A 401 2.44 2.60 -31.30
N GLU A 402 1.20 2.40 -31.71
CA GLU A 402 0.81 2.06 -33.06
C GLU A 402 0.29 3.29 -33.82
N TYR A 403 0.90 3.57 -34.98
CA TYR A 403 0.45 4.62 -35.89
C TYR A 403 0.87 4.31 -37.32
N GLN A 404 0.04 4.63 -38.31
CA GLN A 404 0.36 4.48 -39.74
C GLN A 404 0.93 3.11 -40.13
N GLY A 405 0.49 2.03 -39.47
CA GLY A 405 0.96 0.67 -39.70
C GLY A 405 2.34 0.33 -39.09
N GLN A 406 2.92 1.23 -38.31
CA GLN A 406 4.14 1.00 -37.54
C GLN A 406 3.81 0.78 -36.06
N SER A 407 4.60 -0.03 -35.37
CA SER A 407 4.47 -0.33 -33.95
C SER A 407 5.80 -0.07 -33.26
N HIS A 408 5.80 0.84 -32.29
CA HIS A 408 7.00 1.25 -31.55
C HIS A 408 6.87 0.85 -30.08
N PRO A 409 7.76 0.02 -29.53
CA PRO A 409 7.67 -0.39 -28.13
C PRO A 409 8.03 0.77 -27.20
N TYR A 410 7.24 0.95 -26.16
CA TYR A 410 7.48 1.87 -25.06
C TYR A 410 7.53 1.09 -23.75
N LEU A 411 8.60 1.28 -22.99
CA LEU A 411 8.73 0.80 -21.62
C LEU A 411 8.69 2.00 -20.67
N PHE A 412 7.65 2.10 -19.88
CA PHE A 412 7.53 3.10 -18.82
C PHE A 412 7.88 2.48 -17.49
N SER A 413 8.79 3.11 -16.76
CA SER A 413 9.30 2.64 -15.49
C SER A 413 9.26 3.75 -14.45
N ARG A 414 8.69 3.45 -13.29
CA ARG A 414 8.66 4.33 -12.12
C ARG A 414 9.35 3.61 -10.97
N LEU A 415 10.67 3.66 -10.98
CA LEU A 415 11.54 2.97 -10.03
C LEU A 415 12.45 3.98 -9.31
N PRO A 416 12.82 3.70 -8.05
CA PRO A 416 13.87 4.47 -7.39
C PRO A 416 15.20 4.30 -8.14
N ASP A 417 15.97 5.38 -8.24
CA ASP A 417 17.34 5.36 -8.71
C ASP A 417 18.30 4.81 -7.64
N GLU A 418 19.60 4.82 -7.92
CA GLU A 418 20.65 4.40 -6.97
C GLU A 418 20.63 5.20 -5.65
N ASN A 419 20.13 6.43 -5.68
CA ASN A 419 20.00 7.29 -4.50
C ASN A 419 18.69 7.04 -3.73
N GLY A 420 17.77 6.25 -4.29
CA GLY A 420 16.45 5.99 -3.75
C GLY A 420 15.40 7.02 -4.19
N ASP A 421 15.77 7.97 -5.06
CA ASP A 421 14.86 8.98 -5.59
C ASP A 421 13.99 8.37 -6.69
N LEU A 422 12.68 8.60 -6.62
CA LEU A 422 11.76 8.01 -7.58
C LEU A 422 11.91 8.67 -8.95
N VAL A 423 12.37 7.91 -9.94
CA VAL A 423 12.56 8.38 -11.32
C VAL A 423 11.50 7.79 -12.23
N ASN A 424 10.88 8.66 -13.04
CA ASN A 424 9.97 8.27 -14.11
C ASN A 424 10.77 8.21 -15.42
N GLN A 425 11.07 7.00 -15.88
CA GLN A 425 11.85 6.74 -17.08
C GLN A 425 10.98 6.14 -18.18
N VAL A 426 11.18 6.59 -19.42
CA VAL A 426 10.55 6.00 -20.61
C VAL A 426 11.63 5.59 -21.59
N THR A 427 11.55 4.38 -22.12
CA THR A 427 12.44 3.87 -23.17
C THR A 427 11.63 3.52 -24.40
N SER A 428 12.15 3.93 -25.56
CA SER A 428 11.57 3.76 -26.89
C SER A 428 12.69 3.50 -27.91
N PRO A 429 12.40 3.11 -29.16
CA PRO A 429 13.41 2.98 -30.21
C PRO A 429 14.21 4.26 -30.45
N GLU A 430 13.60 5.42 -30.21
CA GLU A 430 14.26 6.72 -30.34
C GLU A 430 15.30 6.95 -29.24
N GLY A 431 15.10 6.35 -28.06
CA GLY A 431 16.02 6.44 -26.93
C GLY A 431 15.32 6.36 -25.58
N THR A 432 16.08 6.72 -24.55
CA THR A 432 15.64 6.74 -23.15
C THR A 432 15.51 8.17 -22.66
N GLY A 433 14.42 8.47 -21.97
CA GLY A 433 14.08 9.79 -21.47
C GLY A 433 13.24 9.72 -20.20
N THR A 434 12.53 10.80 -19.90
CA THR A 434 11.66 10.91 -18.73
C THR A 434 10.19 11.06 -19.11
N PHE A 435 9.29 10.78 -18.17
CA PHE A 435 7.87 11.07 -18.36
C PHE A 435 7.22 11.71 -17.13
N SER A 436 6.14 12.44 -17.35
CA SER A 436 5.34 13.05 -16.29
C SER A 436 3.85 13.10 -16.67
N PHE A 437 3.01 13.35 -15.67
CA PHE A 437 1.57 13.52 -15.85
C PHE A 437 1.21 14.97 -15.52
N ILE A 438 0.69 15.70 -16.50
CA ILE A 438 0.30 17.10 -16.36
C ILE A 438 -1.12 17.21 -16.90
N GLU A 439 -2.06 17.66 -16.06
CA GLU A 439 -3.47 17.84 -16.43
C GLU A 439 -4.11 16.60 -17.10
N GLY A 440 -3.79 15.40 -16.60
CA GLY A 440 -4.31 14.15 -17.14
C GLY A 440 -3.66 13.68 -18.45
N LYS A 441 -2.63 14.38 -18.94
CA LYS A 441 -1.89 14.04 -20.16
C LYS A 441 -0.55 13.41 -19.82
N LEU A 442 -0.08 12.50 -20.67
CA LEU A 442 1.25 11.92 -20.56
C LEU A 442 2.23 12.77 -21.35
N HIS A 443 3.22 13.33 -20.67
CA HIS A 443 4.32 14.05 -21.28
C HIS A 443 5.55 13.16 -21.27
N THR A 444 6.14 12.90 -22.43
CA THR A 444 7.44 12.21 -22.55
C THR A 444 8.49 13.18 -23.05
N PHE A 445 9.71 13.07 -22.54
CA PHE A 445 10.85 13.86 -22.96
C PHE A 445 12.01 12.95 -23.31
N ILE A 446 12.23 12.71 -24.61
CA ILE A 446 13.21 11.78 -25.15
C ILE A 446 14.09 12.55 -26.14
N ASN A 447 15.41 12.45 -26.01
CA ASN A 447 16.38 13.16 -26.87
C ASN A 447 16.11 14.66 -27.07
N GLN A 448 15.78 15.36 -25.98
CA GLN A 448 15.43 16.80 -25.98
C GLN A 448 14.13 17.16 -26.71
N GLN A 449 13.31 16.18 -27.08
CA GLN A 449 12.00 16.38 -27.68
C GLN A 449 10.90 15.98 -26.72
N GLU A 450 9.95 16.89 -26.50
CA GLU A 450 8.77 16.63 -25.69
C GLU A 450 7.63 16.14 -26.58
N SER A 451 6.95 15.06 -26.20
CA SER A 451 5.69 14.64 -26.82
C SER A 451 4.60 14.57 -25.77
N ILE A 452 3.43 15.09 -26.12
CA ILE A 452 2.25 15.08 -25.27
C ILE A 452 1.25 14.09 -25.85
N PHE A 453 0.75 13.19 -25.01
CA PHE A 453 -0.29 12.23 -25.34
C PHE A 453 -1.54 12.50 -24.51
N GLU A 454 -2.67 12.60 -25.19
CA GLU A 454 -4.00 12.80 -24.59
C GLU A 454 -4.90 11.64 -24.99
N ILE A 455 -5.60 11.05 -24.02
CA ILE A 455 -6.49 9.90 -24.24
C ILE A 455 -7.77 10.40 -24.91
N THR A 456 -8.10 9.82 -26.06
CA THR A 456 -9.35 10.10 -26.77
C THR A 456 -10.38 8.99 -26.56
N GLN A 457 -9.93 7.74 -26.40
CA GLN A 457 -10.80 6.60 -26.14
C GLN A 457 -10.06 5.50 -25.38
N PHE A 458 -10.78 4.87 -24.44
CA PHE A 458 -10.32 3.67 -23.74
C PHE A 458 -10.91 2.41 -24.38
N GLU A 459 -10.06 1.42 -24.62
CA GLU A 459 -10.44 0.05 -24.96
C GLU A 459 -9.70 -0.92 -24.02
N ARG A 460 -10.18 -2.16 -23.92
CA ARG A 460 -9.57 -3.15 -23.01
C ARG A 460 -8.11 -3.43 -23.32
N ASP A 461 -7.72 -3.40 -24.58
CA ASP A 461 -6.38 -3.76 -25.05
C ASP A 461 -5.59 -2.57 -25.58
N GLY A 462 -6.07 -1.35 -25.36
CA GLY A 462 -5.30 -0.15 -25.67
C GLY A 462 -6.01 1.16 -25.41
N LEU A 463 -5.27 2.25 -25.64
CA LEU A 463 -5.75 3.62 -25.54
C LEU A 463 -5.60 4.28 -26.90
N SER A 464 -6.70 4.74 -27.46
CA SER A 464 -6.61 5.70 -28.55
C SER A 464 -6.14 7.02 -27.97
N VAL A 465 -5.11 7.60 -28.61
CA VAL A 465 -4.48 8.82 -28.16
C VAL A 465 -4.22 9.75 -29.33
N CYS A 466 -4.14 11.05 -29.03
CA CYS A 466 -3.52 12.01 -29.92
C CYS A 466 -2.15 12.41 -29.36
N GLN A 467 -1.15 12.38 -30.23
CA GLN A 467 0.22 12.80 -29.97
C GLN A 467 0.48 14.17 -30.61
N TYR A 468 0.99 15.13 -29.83
CA TYR A 468 1.32 16.47 -30.30
C TYR A 468 2.47 17.10 -29.51
N GLN A 469 3.00 18.23 -29.99
CA GLN A 469 4.11 18.95 -29.36
C GLN A 469 3.61 20.02 -28.36
N PRO A 470 4.47 20.53 -27.46
CA PRO A 470 4.09 21.64 -26.58
C PRO A 470 3.56 22.86 -27.35
N GLY A 471 2.44 23.41 -26.89
CA GLY A 471 1.74 24.53 -27.55
C GLY A 471 0.71 24.11 -28.60
N GLU A 472 0.64 22.81 -28.93
CA GLU A 472 -0.39 22.24 -29.79
C GLU A 472 -1.52 21.59 -28.98
N ASN A 473 -2.48 20.96 -29.68
CA ASN A 473 -3.56 20.22 -29.05
C ASN A 473 -4.02 19.05 -29.94
N CYS A 474 -4.92 18.24 -29.38
CA CYS A 474 -5.44 17.03 -30.01
C CYS A 474 -6.03 17.21 -31.43
N SER A 475 -6.61 18.38 -31.74
CA SER A 475 -7.25 18.63 -33.05
C SER A 475 -6.28 18.70 -34.22
N ILE A 476 -5.01 19.02 -33.93
CA ILE A 476 -3.91 19.06 -34.91
C ILE A 476 -2.91 17.92 -34.69
N GLY A 477 -3.05 17.19 -33.58
CA GLY A 477 -2.21 16.08 -33.21
C GLY A 477 -2.42 14.84 -34.08
N LYS A 478 -1.39 14.00 -34.11
CA LYS A 478 -1.40 12.72 -34.80
C LYS A 478 -2.17 11.69 -33.98
N GLN A 479 -3.11 10.99 -34.60
CA GLN A 479 -3.81 9.88 -33.97
C GLN A 479 -2.92 8.64 -33.90
N ALA A 480 -2.90 7.99 -32.75
CA ALA A 480 -2.16 6.77 -32.48
C ALA A 480 -2.91 5.91 -31.47
N ILE A 481 -2.45 4.68 -31.27
CA ILE A 481 -2.99 3.77 -30.26
C ILE A 481 -1.83 3.28 -29.39
N PHE A 482 -1.93 3.45 -28.07
CA PHE A 482 -1.09 2.67 -27.16
C PHE A 482 -1.73 1.30 -26.95
N LYS A 483 -1.18 0.28 -27.59
CA LYS A 483 -1.60 -1.12 -27.40
C LYS A 483 -0.95 -1.70 -26.14
N PHE A 484 -1.74 -2.33 -25.28
CA PHE A 484 -1.22 -3.00 -24.09
C PHE A 484 -0.69 -4.39 -24.43
N THR A 485 0.35 -4.84 -23.71
CA THR A 485 1.00 -6.14 -23.96
C THR A 485 0.39 -7.31 -23.19
N HIS A 486 -0.77 -7.13 -22.54
CA HIS A 486 -1.39 -8.15 -21.70
C HIS A 486 -2.28 -9.15 -22.46
N GLU A 487 -2.38 -9.04 -23.80
CA GLU A 487 -3.05 -10.01 -24.69
C GLU A 487 -4.53 -10.30 -24.39
N ALA A 488 -5.24 -9.41 -23.67
CA ALA A 488 -6.65 -9.62 -23.34
C ALA A 488 -7.57 -9.49 -24.57
N GLY A 489 -7.06 -8.94 -25.67
CA GLY A 489 -7.83 -8.60 -26.87
C GLY A 489 -8.88 -7.52 -26.61
N PRO A 490 -9.62 -7.10 -27.65
CA PRO A 490 -10.65 -6.09 -27.52
C PRO A 490 -11.80 -6.64 -26.68
N TYR A 491 -12.43 -5.79 -25.85
CA TYR A 491 -13.65 -6.19 -25.15
C TYR A 491 -14.81 -6.16 -26.14
N PRO A 492 -15.51 -7.28 -26.40
CA PRO A 492 -16.62 -7.29 -27.33
C PRO A 492 -17.68 -6.30 -26.84
N VAL A 493 -17.99 -5.30 -27.67
CA VAL A 493 -19.15 -4.43 -27.43
C VAL A 493 -20.36 -5.35 -27.36
N ALA A 494 -21.11 -5.30 -26.27
CA ALA A 494 -22.33 -6.07 -26.12
C ALA A 494 -23.21 -5.81 -27.36
N GLN A 495 -23.54 -6.88 -28.09
CA GLN A 495 -24.48 -6.83 -29.21
C GLN A 495 -25.90 -6.60 -28.71
#